data_AF-A0A699XUY8-F1
#
_entry.id   AF-A0A699XUY8-F1
#
_cell.length_a   1.000
_cell.length_b   1.000
_cell.length_c   1.000
_cell.angle_alpha   90.00
_cell.angle_beta   90.00
_cell.angle_gamma   90.00
#
_symmetry.space_group_name_H-M   'P 1'
#
loop_
_entity.id
_entity.type
_entity.pdbx_description
1 polymer ?
#
loop_
_entity_poly.entity_id
_entity_poly.type
_entity_poly.pdbx_seq_one_letter_code
_entity_poly.pdbx_strand_id
1 'polypeptide(L)' 'RKSKSEEKRLENVPIVQDFSEVFLEELPGLPPTRRVEFQINLIHGVAPVARAPYRLAPSEMKELSDQLQELS' A
#
# COMPACT_ATOMS: atom_id res chain seq x y z
N ARG A 1 21.76 -18.81 31.40
CA ARG A 1 20.52 -18.07 31.67
C ARG A 1 20.30 -17.13 30.50
N LYS A 2 19.30 -17.38 29.65
CA LYS A 2 19.08 -16.63 28.41
C LYS A 2 18.42 -15.30 28.81
N SER A 3 19.16 -14.21 28.83
CA SER A 3 18.59 -12.86 28.89
C SER A 3 17.94 -12.61 27.53
N LYS A 4 16.68 -13.04 27.42
CA LYS A 4 15.82 -12.75 26.27
C LYS A 4 15.56 -11.25 26.36
N SER A 5 16.23 -10.48 25.52
CA SER A 5 15.91 -9.08 25.31
C SER A 5 14.41 -8.99 25.07
N GLU A 6 13.67 -8.41 26.01
CA GLU A 6 12.37 -7.81 25.74
C GLU A 6 12.61 -6.60 24.85
N GLU A 7 13.06 -6.89 23.63
CA GLU A 7 13.03 -5.96 22.53
C GLU A 7 11.56 -5.60 22.37
N LYS A 8 11.23 -4.32 22.48
CA LYS A 8 9.86 -3.80 22.51
C LYS A 8 9.15 -4.15 21.20
N ARG A 9 8.55 -5.34 21.15
CA ARG A 9 7.74 -5.80 20.04
C ARG A 9 6.54 -4.89 19.87
N LEU A 10 6.19 -4.54 18.63
CA LEU A 10 5.07 -3.64 18.33
C LEU A 10 3.75 -4.23 18.84
N GLU A 11 3.66 -5.56 18.84
CA GLU A 11 2.55 -6.33 19.41
C GLU A 11 2.33 -6.10 20.92
N ASN A 12 3.30 -5.53 21.65
CA ASN A 12 3.15 -5.19 23.07
C ASN A 12 2.55 -3.79 23.28
N VAL A 13 2.35 -3.01 22.22
CA VAL A 13 1.71 -1.69 22.31
C VAL A 13 0.19 -1.91 22.42
N PRO A 14 -0.50 -1.39 23.45
CA PRO A 14 -1.93 -1.65 23.66
C PRO A 14 -2.80 -1.35 22.43
N ILE A 15 -2.53 -0.24 21.73
CA ILE A 15 -3.28 0.12 20.52
C ILE A 15 -3.10 -0.87 19.36
N VAL A 16 -1.97 -1.57 19.28
CA VAL A 16 -1.74 -2.58 18.25
C VAL A 16 -2.52 -3.87 18.57
N GLN A 17 -2.66 -4.19 19.87
CA GLN A 17 -3.50 -5.31 20.31
C GLN A 17 -4.99 -5.03 20.08
N ASP A 18 -5.42 -3.81 20.43
CA ASP A 18 -6.82 -3.37 20.28
C ASP A 18 -7.26 -3.31 18.81
N PHE A 19 -6.32 -3.18 17.86
CA PHE A 19 -6.56 -3.05 16.42
C PHE A 19 -5.68 -4.00 15.59
N SER A 20 -5.51 -5.24 16.05
CA SER A 20 -4.63 -6.22 15.39
C SER A 20 -4.97 -6.49 13.92
N GLU A 21 -6.23 -6.32 13.52
CA GLU A 21 -6.72 -6.44 12.14
C GLU A 21 -6.32 -5.27 11.23
N VAL A 22 -5.92 -4.13 11.80
CA VAL A 22 -5.43 -2.95 11.07
C VAL A 22 -3.91 -3.00 10.89
N PHE A 23 -3.20 -3.60 11.85
CA PHE A 23 -1.74 -3.71 11.87
C PHE A 23 -1.26 -5.10 11.43
N LEU A 24 -1.82 -5.60 10.33
CA LEU A 24 -1.38 -6.85 9.72
C LEU A 24 0.00 -6.68 9.06
N GLU A 25 0.80 -7.75 9.04
CA GLU A 25 2.10 -7.78 8.35
C GLU A 25 1.93 -7.63 6.84
N GLU A 26 0.81 -8.12 6.30
CA GLU A 26 0.39 -7.95 4.91
C GLU A 26 -1.00 -7.28 4.85
N LEU A 27 -1.20 -6.39 3.88
CA LEU A 27 -2.50 -5.72 3.69
C LEU A 27 -3.55 -6.71 3.16
N PRO A 28 -4.82 -6.62 3.60
CA PRO A 28 -5.89 -7.55 3.20
C PRO A 28 -6.36 -7.40 1.74
N GLY A 29 -5.56 -6.76 0.88
CA GLY A 29 -5.87 -6.45 -0.51
C GLY A 29 -6.56 -5.10 -0.70
N LEU A 30 -7.30 -4.98 -1.81
CA LEU A 30 -8.04 -3.76 -2.14
C LEU A 30 -9.16 -3.48 -1.12
N PRO A 31 -9.43 -2.20 -0.80
CA PRO A 31 -10.53 -1.86 0.08
C PRO A 31 -11.86 -2.33 -0.53
N PRO A 32 -12.83 -2.74 0.29
CA PRO A 32 -14.15 -3.13 -0.21
C PRO A 32 -14.81 -1.99 -0.98
N THR A 33 -15.65 -2.34 -1.95
CA THR A 33 -16.40 -1.37 -2.76
C THR A 33 -17.14 -0.39 -1.85
N ARG A 34 -16.76 0.88 -1.93
CA ARG A 34 -17.40 1.93 -1.13
C ARG A 34 -18.78 2.23 -1.75
N ARG A 35 -19.77 2.53 -0.90
CA ARG A 35 -21.11 2.94 -1.36
C ARG A 35 -21.14 4.32 -2.05
N VAL A 36 -20.06 5.09 -1.89
CA VAL A 36 -19.91 6.43 -2.47
C VAL A 36 -18.89 6.35 -3.58
N GLU A 37 -19.25 6.86 -4.76
CA GLU A 37 -18.35 7.02 -5.89
C GLU A 37 -17.42 8.22 -5.66
N PHE A 38 -16.12 8.02 -5.87
CA PHE A 38 -15.16 9.12 -5.91
C PHE A 38 -15.17 9.74 -7.31
N GLN A 39 -15.59 10.99 -7.40
CA GLN A 39 -15.59 11.74 -8.66
C GLN A 39 -14.34 12.64 -8.73
N ILE A 40 -13.59 12.54 -9.84
CA ILE A 40 -12.49 13.45 -10.14
C ILE A 40 -13.06 14.58 -11.00
N ASN A 41 -13.36 15.71 -10.36
CA ASN A 41 -13.85 16.90 -11.05
C ASN A 41 -12.67 17.69 -11.61
N LEU A 42 -12.64 17.85 -12.94
CA LEU A 42 -11.65 18.68 -13.60
C LEU A 42 -12.10 20.14 -13.60
N ILE A 43 -11.14 21.04 -13.40
CA ILE A 43 -11.38 22.47 -13.65
C ILE A 43 -11.65 22.63 -15.15
N HIS A 44 -12.63 23.47 -15.50
CA HIS A 44 -12.99 23.70 -16.89
C HIS A 44 -11.77 24.17 -17.71
N GLY A 45 -11.53 23.54 -18.86
CA GLY A 45 -10.40 23.83 -19.74
C GLY A 45 -9.12 23.04 -19.46
N VAL A 46 -9.09 22.16 -18.45
CA VAL A 46 -7.96 21.26 -18.21
C VAL A 46 -7.98 20.10 -19.22
N ALA A 47 -6.89 19.96 -19.98
CA ALA A 47 -6.68 18.82 -20.87
C ALA A 47 -5.99 17.65 -20.13
N PRO A 48 -6.26 16.39 -20.52
CA PRO A 48 -5.52 15.24 -20.00
C PRO A 48 -4.01 15.36 -20.23
N VAL A 49 -3.21 14.93 -19.26
CA VAL A 49 -1.75 14.94 -19.37
C VAL A 49 -1.29 13.57 -19.87
N ALA A 50 -0.53 13.57 -20.97
CA ALA A 50 0.21 12.41 -21.45
C ALA A 50 1.71 12.70 -21.34
N ARG A 51 2.44 11.84 -20.64
CA ARG A 51 3.91 11.89 -20.52
C ARG A 51 4.49 10.52 -20.81
N ALA A 52 5.65 10.49 -21.47
CA ALA A 52 6.37 9.25 -21.68
C ALA A 52 6.83 8.67 -20.32
N PRO A 53 6.77 7.35 -20.11
CA PRO A 53 7.36 6.71 -18.94
C PRO A 53 8.87 6.98 -18.86
N TYR A 54 9.40 7.00 -17.64
CA TYR A 54 10.85 7.03 -17.43
C TYR A 54 11.49 5.72 -17.85
N ARG A 55 12.78 5.76 -18.19
CA ARG A 55 13.55 4.55 -18.46
C ARG A 55 13.84 3.86 -17.14
N LEU A 56 13.51 2.58 -17.06
CA LEU A 56 13.78 1.71 -15.93
C LEU A 56 14.80 0.64 -16.32
N ALA A 57 15.65 0.24 -15.38
CA ALA A 57 16.53 -0.90 -15.55
C ALA A 57 15.72 -2.21 -15.63
N PRO A 58 16.27 -3.31 -16.18
CA PRO A 58 15.55 -4.58 -16.27
C PRO A 58 15.02 -5.13 -14.93
N SER A 59 15.74 -4.90 -13.82
CA SER A 59 15.30 -5.31 -12.49
C SER A 59 14.09 -4.52 -12.00
N GLU A 60 14.08 -3.21 -12.22
CA GLU A 60 12.97 -2.32 -11.84
C GLU A 60 11.72 -2.60 -12.68
N MET A 61 11.91 -2.90 -13.98
CA MET A 61 10.80 -3.31 -14.85
C MET A 61 10.16 -4.62 -14.39
N LYS A 62 10.96 -5.56 -13.89
CA LYS A 62 10.45 -6.82 -13.33
C LYS A 62 9.66 -6.57 -12.06
N GLU A 63 10.23 -5.83 -11.11
CA GLU A 63 9.56 -5.48 -9.86
C GLU A 63 8.23 -4.75 -10.10
N LEU A 64 8.22 -3.78 -11.02
CA LEU A 64 7.00 -3.09 -11.41
C LEU A 64 5.94 -4.04 -11.99
N SER A 65 6.36 -5.00 -12.82
CA SER A 65 5.45 -6.01 -13.37
C SER A 65 4.86 -6.91 -12.27
N ASP A 66 5.69 -7.34 -11.31
CA ASP A 66 5.26 -8.17 -10.20
C ASP A 66 4.24 -7.41 -9.33
N GLN A 67 4.51 -6.14 -9.00
CA GLN A 67 3.58 -5.28 -8.26
C GLN A 67 2.26 -5.03 -8.99
N LEU A 68 2.30 -4.83 -10.32
CA LEU A 68 1.08 -4.66 -11.11
C LEU A 68 0.23 -5.94 -11.15
N GLN A 69 0.87 -7.11 -11.11
CA GLN A 69 0.18 -8.39 -11.03
C GLN A 69 -0.51 -8.59 -9.67
N GLU A 70 0.09 -8.12 -8.58
CA GLU A 70 -0.52 -8.14 -7.24
C GLU A 70 -1.75 -7.23 -7.11
N LEU A 71 -1.81 -6.16 -7.91
CA LEU A 71 -2.93 -5.21 -7.92
C LEU A 71 -4.10 -5.62 -8.84
N SER A 72 -3.89 -6.64 -9.69
CA SER A 72 -4.89 -7.12 -10.66
C SER A 72 -5.87 -8.12 -10.06
#